data_AF-A0A7N0ZZG5-F1
#
_entry.id   AF-A0A7N0ZZG5-F1
#
_cell.length_a   1.000
_cell.length_b   1.000
_cell.length_c   1.000
_cell.angle_alpha   90.00
_cell.angle_beta   90.00
_cell.angle_gamma   90.00
#
_symmetry.space_group_name_H-M   'P 1'
#
loop_
_entity.id
_entity.type
_entity.pdbx_description
1 polymer ?
#
loop_
_entity_poly.entity_id
_entity_poly.type
_entity_poly.pdbx_seq_one_letter_code
_entity_poly.pdbx_strand_id
1 'polypeptide(L)' 'MFSSFCCCSPRVQFCGYSIPHPSENRVNIRIQTTGAPANEVFRDGCQNLMSICQHVRSTFSNAVEEFKKKQAMDED' A
#
# COMPACT_ATOMS: atom_id res chain seq x y z
N MET A 1 5.97 -4.43 5.04
CA MET A 1 4.87 -3.91 4.19
C MET A 1 5.29 -3.74 2.72
N PHE A 2 6.42 -3.07 2.43
CA PHE A 2 6.91 -2.89 1.05
C PHE A 2 7.16 -4.18 0.27
N SER A 3 7.73 -5.22 0.92
CA SER A 3 8.00 -6.52 0.28
C SER A 3 6.72 -7.21 -0.23
N SER A 4 5.65 -7.21 0.57
CA SER A 4 4.38 -7.89 0.21
C SER A 4 3.75 -7.31 -1.03
N PHE A 5 3.87 -6.00 -1.22
CA PHE A 5 3.24 -5.31 -2.33
C PHE A 5 3.98 -5.67 -3.65
N CYS A 6 5.32 -5.60 -3.64
CA CYS A 6 6.14 -5.81 -4.83
C CYS A 6 6.11 -7.28 -5.31
N CYS A 7 6.01 -8.25 -4.39
CA CYS A 7 5.93 -9.68 -4.72
C CYS A 7 4.64 -10.11 -5.42
N CYS A 8 3.58 -9.29 -5.43
CA CYS A 8 2.36 -9.64 -6.15
C CYS A 8 2.54 -9.66 -7.68
N SER A 9 3.65 -9.11 -8.19
CA SER A 9 3.98 -9.18 -9.62
C SER A 9 4.84 -10.42 -9.91
N PRO A 10 4.43 -11.32 -10.84
CA PRO A 10 5.20 -12.52 -11.20
C PRO A 10 6.56 -12.22 -11.86
N ARG A 11 6.84 -10.94 -12.12
CA ARG A 11 8.08 -10.42 -12.71
C ARG A 11 9.17 -10.13 -11.67
N VAL A 12 8.85 -10.23 -10.38
CA VAL A 12 9.76 -9.97 -9.26
C VAL A 12 10.26 -11.28 -8.69
N GLN A 13 11.58 -11.43 -8.64
CA GLN A 13 12.23 -12.61 -8.09
C GLN A 13 12.59 -12.41 -6.61
N PHE A 14 12.90 -11.17 -6.21
CA PHE A 14 13.20 -10.83 -4.83
C PHE A 14 12.85 -9.39 -4.51
N CYS A 15 12.19 -9.16 -3.38
CA CYS A 15 12.00 -7.83 -2.81
C CYS A 15 12.25 -7.85 -1.30
N GLY A 16 13.23 -7.07 -0.85
CA GLY A 16 13.58 -6.94 0.55
C GLY A 16 13.85 -5.48 0.93
N TYR A 17 13.72 -5.18 2.23
CA TYR A 17 14.16 -3.91 2.79
C TYR A 17 15.06 -4.17 4.00
N SER A 18 16.12 -3.38 4.15
CA SER A 18 16.98 -3.40 5.33
C SER A 18 17.11 -2.01 5.92
N ILE A 19 17.06 -1.94 7.26
CA ILE A 19 17.31 -0.74 8.04
C ILE A 19 18.67 -0.99 8.70
N PRO A 20 19.74 -0.25 8.31
CA PRO A 20 21.09 -0.53 8.78
C PRO A 20 21.25 -0.23 10.27
N HIS A 21 20.57 0.79 10.78
CA HIS A 21 20.53 1.11 12.19
C HIS A 21 19.26 1.91 12.53
N PRO A 22 18.55 1.64 13.64
CA PRO A 22 17.29 2.31 13.99
C PRO A 22 17.43 3.82 14.28
N SER A 23 18.64 4.33 14.51
CA SER A 23 18.90 5.77 14.67
C SER A 23 19.12 6.51 13.36
N GLU A 24 19.28 5.79 12.25
CA GLU A 24 19.35 6.39 10.92
C GLU A 24 18.03 6.12 10.19
N ASN A 25 17.33 7.19 9.82
CA ASN A 25 16.06 7.10 9.07
C ASN A 25 16.31 6.80 7.59
N ARG A 26 17.07 5.75 7.30
CA ARG A 26 17.41 5.28 5.96
C ARG A 26 16.93 3.85 5.78
N VAL A 27 16.20 3.62 4.70
CA VAL A 27 15.69 2.28 4.35
C VAL A 27 16.26 1.92 2.99
N ASN A 28 17.03 0.83 2.94
CA ASN A 28 17.57 0.32 1.69
C ASN A 28 16.59 -0.71 1.13
N ILE A 29 15.98 -0.40 -0.02
CA ILE A 29 15.06 -1.30 -0.71
C ILE A 29 15.82 -1.98 -1.84
N ARG A 30 15.83 -3.31 -1.85
CA ARG A 30 16.46 -4.11 -2.90
C ARG A 30 15.39 -4.88 -3.65
N ILE A 31 15.33 -4.66 -4.96
CA ILE A 31 14.39 -5.31 -5.87
C ILE A 31 15.22 -6.02 -6.93
N GLN A 32 14.97 -7.31 -7.13
CA GLN A 32 15.53 -8.10 -8.23
C GLN A 32 14.39 -8.60 -9.10
N THR A 33 14.46 -8.27 -10.38
CA THR A 33 13.51 -8.65 -11.43
C THR A 33 14.19 -9.54 -12.46
N THR A 34 13.47 -10.52 -13.00
CA THR A 34 14.04 -11.52 -13.94
C THR A 34 14.04 -11.03 -15.40
N GLY A 35 13.45 -9.88 -15.70
CA GLY A 35 13.42 -9.34 -17.07
C GLY A 35 12.77 -7.97 -17.27
N ALA A 36 12.02 -7.46 -16.30
CA ALA A 36 11.48 -6.09 -16.32
C ALA A 36 12.44 -5.10 -15.67
N PRO A 37 12.46 -3.82 -16.07
CA PRO A 37 13.23 -2.84 -15.32
C PRO A 37 12.58 -2.62 -13.94
N ALA A 38 13.39 -2.67 -12.89
CA ALA A 38 12.90 -2.67 -11.50
C ALA A 38 12.20 -1.35 -11.11
N ASN A 39 12.47 -0.25 -11.83
CA ASN A 39 11.83 1.05 -11.63
C ASN A 39 10.33 1.03 -11.97
N GLU A 40 9.93 0.36 -13.04
CA GLU A 40 8.53 0.26 -13.48
C GLU A 40 7.73 -0.54 -12.46
N VAL A 41 8.25 -1.69 -12.05
CA VAL A 41 7.62 -2.55 -11.04
C VAL A 41 7.48 -1.82 -9.70
N PHE A 42 8.49 -1.05 -9.30
CA PHE A 42 8.41 -0.24 -8.09
C PHE A 42 7.32 0.83 -8.19
N ARG A 43 7.23 1.51 -9.34
CA ARG A 43 6.23 2.56 -9.59
C ARG A 43 4.81 2.02 -9.61
N ASP A 44 4.58 0.96 -10.37
CA ASP A 44 3.31 0.23 -10.41
C ASP A 44 2.91 -0.19 -8.99
N GLY A 45 3.92 -0.56 -8.20
CA GLY A 45 3.65 -0.98 -6.86
C GLY A 45 3.23 0.11 -5.88
N CYS A 46 3.88 1.27 -5.97
CA CYS A 46 3.43 2.45 -5.24
C CYS A 46 2.01 2.87 -5.66
N GLN A 47 1.65 2.76 -6.95
CA GLN A 47 0.33 3.13 -7.46
C GLN A 47 -0.78 2.23 -6.93
N ASN A 48 -0.55 0.93 -6.86
CA ASN A 48 -1.55 0.01 -6.33
C ASN A 48 -1.68 0.16 -4.80
N LEU A 49 -0.59 0.44 -4.06
CA LEU A 49 -0.70 0.84 -2.65
C LEU A 49 -1.57 2.09 -2.46
N MET A 50 -1.35 3.13 -3.28
CA MET A 50 -2.19 4.34 -3.24
C MET A 50 -3.67 4.03 -3.53
N SER A 51 -3.94 3.16 -4.50
CA SER A 51 -5.30 2.76 -4.88
C SER A 51 -6.00 2.01 -3.73
N ILE A 52 -5.28 1.11 -3.04
CA ILE A 52 -5.81 0.41 -1.85
C ILE A 52 -6.10 1.40 -0.73
N CYS A 53 -5.18 2.32 -0.44
CA CYS A 53 -5.41 3.34 0.58
C CYS A 53 -6.63 4.23 0.26
N GLN A 54 -6.83 4.58 -1.01
CA GLN A 54 -8.01 5.33 -1.45
C GLN A 54 -9.29 4.50 -1.29
N HIS A 55 -9.26 3.21 -1.63
CA HIS A 55 -10.40 2.32 -1.46
C HIS A 55 -10.79 2.17 0.01
N VAL A 56 -9.83 1.90 0.89
CA VAL A 56 -10.05 1.81 2.35
C VAL A 56 -10.65 3.10 2.89
N ARG A 57 -10.09 4.26 2.50
CA ARG A 57 -10.62 5.57 2.92
C ARG A 57 -12.06 5.78 2.45
N SER A 58 -12.36 5.43 1.20
CA SER A 58 -13.69 5.61 0.62
C SER A 58 -14.73 4.72 1.31
N THR A 59 -14.42 3.44 1.52
CA THR A 59 -15.30 2.51 2.24
C THR A 59 -15.51 2.95 3.69
N PHE A 60 -14.46 3.45 4.35
CA PHE A 60 -14.57 3.99 5.70
C PHE A 60 -15.45 5.24 5.74
N SER A 61 -15.23 6.20 4.84
CA SER A 61 -16.05 7.42 4.75
C SER A 61 -17.52 7.09 4.51
N ASN A 62 -17.82 6.17 3.58
CA ASN A 62 -19.20 5.75 3.30
C ASN A 62 -19.86 5.10 4.53
N ALA A 63 -19.18 4.19 5.21
CA ALA A 63 -19.70 3.54 6.41
C ALA A 63 -19.97 4.55 7.55
N VAL A 64 -19.11 5.55 7.70
CA VAL A 64 -19.29 6.63 8.70
C VAL A 64 -20.50 7.52 8.35
N GLU A 65 -20.70 7.85 7.07
CA GLU A 65 -21.86 8.62 6.64
C GLU A 65 -23.17 7.87 6.83
N GLU A 66 -23.21 6.58 6.50
CA GLU A 66 -24.37 5.71 6.75
C GLU A 66 -24.71 5.61 8.23
N PHE A 67 -23.68 5.48 9.08
CA PHE A 67 -23.86 5.44 10.53
C PHE A 67 -24.43 6.75 11.09
N LYS A 68 -23.89 7.90 10.64
CA LYS A 68 -24.41 9.23 11.03
C LYS A 68 -25.86 9.44 10.57
N LYS A 69 -26.23 8.99 9.37
CA LYS A 69 -27.60 9.06 8.86
C LYS A 69 -28.56 8.21 9.69
N LYS A 70 -28.15 7.00 10.10
CA LYS A 70 -28.96 6.16 11.00
C LYS A 70 -29.17 6.79 12.37
N GLN A 71 -28.11 7.34 12.99
CA GLN A 71 -28.25 8.01 14.29
C GLN A 71 -29.19 9.24 14.24
N ALA A 72 -29.19 9.98 13.15
CA ALA A 72 -30.10 11.12 12.96
C ALA A 72 -31.57 10.71 12.71
N MET A 73 -31.86 9.42 12.46
CA MET A 73 -33.22 8.91 12.22
C MET A 73 -33.81 8.17 13.45
N ASP A 74 -33.02 7.96 14.51
CA ASP A 74 -33.46 7.38 15.79
C ASP A 74 -33.73 8.47 16.87
N GLU A 75 -33.61 9.77 16.53
CA GLU A 75 -33.94 10.92 17.38
C GLU A 75 -35.30 11.60 17.01
N ASP A 76 -36.27 10.84 16.52
CA ASP A 76 -37.70 11.24 16.37
C ASP A 76 -38.63 10.27 17.12
#